data_AF-A0A059BIN6-F1
#
_entry.id   AF-A0A059BIN6-F1
#
_cell.length_a   1.000
_cell.length_b   1.000
_cell.length_c   1.000
_cell.angle_alpha   90.00
_cell.angle_beta   90.00
_cell.angle_gamma   90.00
#
_symmetry.space_group_name_H-M   'P 1'
#
loop_
_entity.id
_entity.type
_entity.pdbx_description
1 polymer ?
#
loop_
_entity_poly.entity_id
_entity_poly.type
_entity_poly.pdbx_seq_one_letter_code
_entity_poly.pdbx_strand_id
1 'polypeptide(L)'
;MSSSHCYSSSTMASLSAVSTAQARSSSPSFAFLPNSKPRSRVACALGGVVAEPTAATCVSEPLLLNAVRGKEVERPPVWLMRQAGRYMKSYQDICERYPSFRERSENVDLVVEISLQPWNVFKPDGVILFSDILTPLTGMNIPFDIVKGKGPVIFNPVQTIADVDQVREFTPEGSVPYVGEALKILRKEVDNEAAVLGFVGAPFTLASYVIEGGSSKNFTKIKKLAFSQPKVLHALLEKFATSMAKYIKYQADNGAQVVQIFDSWATELSPEDFESTWQKVGGDWELTWLSKVTWTQGSFLAQRSSLPSGYMIP
;
A
#
# COMPACT_ATOMS: atom_id res chain seq x y z
N MET A 1 -58.57 -15.96 -10.93
CA MET A 1 -58.96 -17.11 -10.10
C MET A 1 -57.94 -17.14 -8.96
N SER A 2 -58.27 -16.53 -7.82
CA SER A 2 -59.01 -17.14 -6.69
C SER A 2 -58.04 -17.95 -5.81
N SER A 3 -57.62 -17.43 -4.65
CA SER A 3 -58.35 -17.47 -3.35
C SER A 3 -57.92 -18.71 -2.52
N SER A 4 -57.76 -18.67 -1.19
CA SER A 4 -57.98 -17.57 -0.22
C SER A 4 -57.45 -17.91 1.20
N HIS A 5 -57.26 -16.88 2.04
CA HIS A 5 -57.51 -16.87 3.52
C HIS A 5 -56.60 -17.72 4.46
N CYS A 6 -56.42 -17.42 5.77
CA CYS A 6 -56.74 -16.24 6.62
C CYS A 6 -56.02 -16.24 8.00
N TYR A 7 -55.69 -15.04 8.53
CA TYR A 7 -55.69 -14.62 9.96
C TYR A 7 -54.72 -15.35 10.95
N SER A 8 -54.41 -14.88 12.18
CA SER A 8 -54.94 -13.76 13.01
C SER A 8 -53.85 -13.08 13.88
N SER A 9 -54.11 -11.83 14.30
CA SER A 9 -53.59 -11.11 15.48
C SER A 9 -53.79 -11.88 16.81
N SER A 10 -53.24 -11.53 17.99
CA SER A 10 -52.91 -10.22 18.63
C SER A 10 -51.66 -10.34 19.56
N THR A 11 -51.27 -9.49 20.54
CA THR A 11 -51.90 -8.39 21.33
C THR A 11 -50.83 -7.44 21.95
N MET A 12 -51.22 -6.45 22.78
CA MET A 12 -50.34 -5.52 23.53
C MET A 12 -50.19 -5.87 25.03
N ALA A 13 -49.07 -5.46 25.64
CA ALA A 13 -48.97 -4.72 26.91
C ALA A 13 -47.52 -4.15 27.03
N SER A 14 -47.16 -2.92 27.40
CA SER A 14 -47.76 -1.79 28.16
C SER A 14 -47.42 -1.74 29.66
N LEU A 15 -47.12 -0.52 30.14
CA LEU A 15 -46.82 -0.08 31.53
C LEU A 15 -45.41 -0.39 32.09
N SER A 16 -44.83 0.38 33.04
CA SER A 16 -44.86 1.84 33.35
C SER A 16 -43.84 2.16 34.50
N ALA A 17 -43.74 3.44 34.90
CA ALA A 17 -42.91 4.01 35.99
C ALA A 17 -41.37 4.03 35.72
N VAL A 18 -40.63 5.13 35.82
CA VAL A 18 -40.57 6.29 36.76
C VAL A 18 -39.82 5.97 38.06
N SER A 19 -38.63 6.57 38.19
CA SER A 19 -38.08 7.01 39.48
C SER A 19 -37.11 8.18 39.26
N THR A 20 -37.32 9.29 39.96
CA THR A 20 -36.44 10.47 39.97
C THR A 20 -35.61 10.50 41.24
N ALA A 21 -34.30 10.70 41.13
CA ALA A 21 -33.43 10.97 42.28
C ALA A 21 -32.49 12.16 41.98
N GLN A 22 -32.80 13.32 42.56
CA GLN A 22 -31.86 14.44 42.65
C GLN A 22 -30.92 14.22 43.84
N ALA A 23 -29.61 14.31 43.63
CA ALA A 23 -28.63 14.43 44.70
C ALA A 23 -28.17 15.90 44.80
N ARG A 24 -28.16 16.47 46.01
CA ARG A 24 -27.75 17.86 46.26
C ARG A 24 -26.30 17.93 46.75
N SER A 25 -25.62 19.00 46.34
CA SER A 25 -24.56 19.75 47.06
C SER A 25 -23.79 19.06 48.21
N SER A 26 -22.46 19.10 48.12
CA SER A 26 -21.66 19.92 49.06
C SER A 26 -20.18 19.99 48.65
N SER A 27 -19.60 21.19 48.73
CA SER A 27 -18.16 21.42 48.61
C SER A 27 -17.60 21.84 49.97
N PRO A 28 -16.51 21.23 50.47
CA PRO A 28 -15.76 21.78 51.60
C PRO A 28 -14.66 22.72 51.10
N SER A 29 -14.83 24.02 51.30
CA SER A 29 -13.73 24.98 51.16
C SER A 29 -12.74 24.84 52.31
N PHE A 30 -11.43 24.87 52.03
CA PHE A 30 -10.41 25.08 53.06
C PHE A 30 -9.68 26.40 52.80
N ALA A 31 -9.52 27.20 53.85
CA ALA A 31 -8.98 28.55 53.79
C ALA A 31 -7.46 28.61 54.05
N PHE A 32 -6.86 29.71 53.62
CA PHE A 32 -5.42 30.00 53.69
C PHE A 32 -4.94 30.52 55.05
N LEU A 33 -3.61 30.75 55.10
CA LEU A 33 -2.84 31.68 55.96
C LEU A 33 -2.07 31.02 57.12
N PRO A 34 -0.96 31.63 57.61
CA PRO A 34 0.31 31.62 56.87
C PRO A 34 1.53 31.32 57.78
N ASN A 35 2.71 31.11 57.19
CA ASN A 35 3.95 31.43 57.91
C ASN A 35 5.06 31.90 56.96
N SER A 36 6.03 32.65 57.52
CA SER A 36 6.99 33.45 56.78
C SER A 36 8.43 33.21 57.23
N LYS A 37 9.37 33.26 56.28
CA LYS A 37 10.60 34.06 56.31
C LYS A 37 11.38 33.93 54.99
N PRO A 38 12.18 34.93 54.62
CA PRO A 38 12.78 35.00 53.28
C PRO A 38 13.96 34.04 53.13
N ARG A 39 14.16 33.51 51.92
CA ARG A 39 15.46 32.98 51.47
C ARG A 39 16.08 33.93 50.46
N SER A 40 17.41 33.95 50.44
CA SER A 40 18.24 34.91 49.72
C SER A 40 18.06 34.86 48.20
N ARG A 41 18.12 36.01 47.54
CA ARG A 41 18.34 36.10 46.10
C ARG A 41 19.75 35.61 45.77
N VAL A 42 19.88 34.37 45.30
CA VAL A 42 21.08 33.93 44.60
C VAL A 42 20.92 34.29 43.13
N ALA A 43 21.53 35.40 42.71
CA ALA A 43 21.55 35.81 41.31
C ALA A 43 22.59 34.97 40.54
N CYS A 44 22.16 33.84 39.98
CA CYS A 44 23.02 33.03 39.11
C CYS A 44 22.99 33.62 37.69
N ALA A 45 23.92 34.53 37.40
CA ALA A 45 24.09 35.14 36.08
C ALA A 45 24.81 34.17 35.13
N LEU A 46 24.06 33.20 34.57
CA LEU A 46 24.49 32.45 33.40
C LEU A 46 23.86 33.08 32.15
N GLY A 47 24.72 33.48 31.21
CA GLY A 47 24.32 34.08 29.94
C GLY A 47 23.67 33.03 29.03
N GLY A 48 22.40 32.73 29.27
CA GLY A 48 21.58 31.98 28.32
C GLY A 48 21.44 32.78 27.04
N VAL A 49 22.15 32.36 25.99
CA VAL A 49 21.81 32.76 24.63
C VAL A 49 20.42 32.19 24.36
N VAL A 50 19.40 33.05 24.41
CA VAL A 50 18.09 32.72 23.89
C VAL A 50 18.29 32.57 22.38
N ALA A 51 18.42 31.32 21.94
CA ALA A 51 18.28 31.01 20.53
C ALA A 51 16.86 31.43 20.14
N GLU A 52 16.74 32.52 19.39
CA GLU A 52 15.49 32.85 18.73
C GLU A 52 15.06 31.63 17.92
N PRO A 53 13.76 31.27 17.93
CA PRO A 53 13.27 30.20 17.06
C PRO A 53 13.38 30.70 15.62
N THR A 54 14.51 30.44 14.98
CA THR A 54 14.73 30.65 13.55
C THR A 54 13.64 29.87 12.83
N ALA A 55 12.60 30.60 12.40
CA ALA A 55 11.46 30.07 11.66
C ALA A 55 11.88 29.75 10.22
N ALA A 56 12.86 28.85 10.09
CA ALA A 56 13.21 28.23 8.84
C ALA A 56 12.02 27.37 8.41
N THR A 57 11.31 27.83 7.39
CA THR A 57 10.31 27.05 6.64
C THR A 57 10.98 25.96 5.78
N CYS A 58 11.90 25.22 6.41
CA CYS A 58 12.36 23.93 5.94
C CYS A 58 11.16 22.98 6.01
N VAL A 59 10.56 22.67 4.85
CA VAL A 59 9.58 21.59 4.74
C VAL A 59 10.28 20.30 5.19
N SER A 60 9.96 19.84 6.39
CA SER A 60 10.57 18.65 6.98
C SER A 60 10.24 17.42 6.14
N GLU A 61 11.24 16.65 5.74
CA GLU A 61 11.00 15.39 5.03
C GLU A 61 10.14 14.47 5.91
N PRO A 62 9.11 13.78 5.36
CA PRO A 62 8.24 12.92 6.14
C PRO A 62 9.01 11.88 6.97
N LEU A 63 8.52 11.59 8.17
CA LEU A 63 9.19 10.71 9.14
C LEU A 63 9.63 9.37 8.53
N LEU A 64 8.77 8.77 7.71
CA LEU A 64 9.02 7.52 7.01
C LEU A 64 10.27 7.60 6.09
N LEU A 65 10.50 8.73 5.41
CA LEU A 65 11.71 8.90 4.59
C LEU A 65 12.97 8.98 5.44
N ASN A 66 12.93 9.68 6.57
CA ASN A 66 14.07 9.80 7.47
C ASN A 66 14.48 8.42 8.02
N ALA A 67 13.51 7.64 8.51
CA ALA A 67 13.74 6.30 9.03
C ALA A 67 14.27 5.32 7.97
N VAL A 68 13.65 5.26 6.78
CA VAL A 68 14.09 4.34 5.72
C VAL A 68 15.47 4.73 5.16
N ARG A 69 15.87 6.02 5.28
CA ARG A 69 17.23 6.50 4.98
C ARG A 69 18.24 6.28 6.12
N GLY A 70 17.84 5.64 7.22
CA GLY A 70 18.72 5.37 8.37
C GLY A 70 19.11 6.62 9.16
N LYS A 71 18.37 7.73 9.03
CA LYS A 71 18.53 8.89 9.93
C LYS A 71 17.94 8.56 11.29
N GLU A 72 18.41 9.25 12.33
CA GLU A 72 17.74 9.30 13.62
C GLU A 72 16.34 9.93 13.49
N VAL A 73 15.38 9.40 14.24
CA VAL A 73 13.96 9.77 14.21
C VAL A 73 13.37 9.71 15.62
N GLU A 74 12.44 10.60 15.95
CA GLU A 74 11.88 10.75 17.30
C GLU A 74 10.96 9.59 17.71
N ARG A 75 10.44 8.83 16.72
CA ARG A 75 9.69 7.58 16.90
C ARG A 75 9.79 6.71 15.63
N PRO A 76 9.49 5.41 15.70
CA PRO A 76 9.26 4.61 14.51
C PRO A 76 8.06 5.15 13.71
N PRO A 77 8.16 5.27 12.37
CA PRO A 77 7.01 5.55 11.52
C PRO A 77 6.11 4.32 11.39
N VAL A 78 4.80 4.54 11.26
CA VAL A 78 3.79 3.48 11.15
C VAL A 78 2.80 3.75 10.01
N TRP A 79 2.54 2.70 9.22
CA TRP A 79 1.47 2.62 8.22
C TRP A 79 1.05 1.15 8.10
N LEU A 80 -0.11 0.85 7.51
CA LEU A 80 -0.66 -0.51 7.48
C LEU A 80 -0.84 -1.03 6.05
N MET A 81 -0.32 -2.24 5.79
CA MET A 81 -0.58 -2.92 4.52
C MET A 81 -2.07 -3.26 4.42
N ARG A 82 -2.68 -2.96 3.25
CA ARG A 82 -4.15 -2.97 3.04
C ARG A 82 -4.92 -1.93 3.89
N GLN A 83 -4.30 -0.82 4.30
CA GLN A 83 -4.97 0.27 5.03
C GLN A 83 -6.23 0.80 4.34
N ALA A 84 -6.25 0.89 3.00
CA ALA A 84 -7.47 1.11 2.25
C ALA A 84 -8.14 -0.25 1.96
N GLY A 85 -9.27 -0.54 2.61
CA GLY A 85 -9.89 -1.86 2.50
C GLY A 85 -11.15 -2.08 3.33
N ARG A 86 -11.69 -3.31 3.25
CA ARG A 86 -13.05 -3.70 3.67
C ARG A 86 -13.38 -3.53 5.16
N TYR A 87 -12.40 -3.26 6.04
CA TYR A 87 -12.70 -2.95 7.45
C TYR A 87 -13.31 -1.55 7.62
N MET A 88 -13.12 -0.65 6.64
CA MET A 88 -13.74 0.69 6.63
C MET A 88 -15.10 0.65 5.92
N LYS A 89 -16.17 1.15 6.56
CA LYS A 89 -17.50 1.24 5.92
C LYS A 89 -17.46 2.17 4.70
N SER A 90 -16.71 3.26 4.76
CA SER A 90 -16.44 4.15 3.61
C SER A 90 -15.87 3.44 2.37
N TYR A 91 -15.06 2.37 2.56
CA TYR A 91 -14.56 1.56 1.44
C TYR A 91 -15.60 0.56 0.94
N GLN A 92 -16.40 -0.01 1.85
CA GLN A 92 -17.53 -0.88 1.49
C GLN A 92 -18.56 -0.09 0.67
N ASP A 93 -18.89 1.15 1.05
CA ASP A 93 -19.84 2.02 0.36
C ASP A 93 -19.41 2.33 -1.08
N ILE A 94 -18.11 2.54 -1.33
CA ILE A 94 -17.57 2.67 -2.69
C ILE A 94 -17.65 1.33 -3.43
N CYS A 95 -17.40 0.20 -2.77
CA CYS A 95 -17.55 -1.13 -3.39
C CYS A 95 -19.01 -1.50 -3.71
N GLU A 96 -19.98 -0.93 -2.99
CA GLU A 96 -21.41 -1.06 -3.26
C GLU A 96 -21.83 -0.18 -4.45
N ARG A 97 -21.33 1.06 -4.53
CA ARG A 97 -21.59 1.99 -5.66
C ARG A 97 -20.90 1.61 -6.96
N TYR A 98 -19.64 1.17 -6.89
CA TYR A 98 -18.77 0.85 -8.02
C TYR A 98 -18.26 -0.59 -7.86
N PRO A 99 -19.01 -1.63 -8.30
CA PRO A 99 -18.70 -3.01 -7.97
C PRO A 99 -17.39 -3.54 -8.59
N SER A 100 -17.00 -3.01 -9.75
CA SER A 100 -15.77 -3.40 -10.46
C SER A 100 -14.52 -3.03 -9.66
N PHE A 101 -13.55 -3.94 -9.55
CA PHE A 101 -12.25 -3.56 -8.98
C PHE A 101 -11.51 -2.61 -9.91
N ARG A 102 -11.46 -2.94 -11.20
CA ARG A 102 -10.76 -2.17 -12.23
C ARG A 102 -11.24 -0.71 -12.26
N GLU A 103 -12.54 -0.48 -12.20
CA GLU A 103 -13.13 0.86 -12.10
C GLU A 103 -12.58 1.66 -10.90
N ARG A 104 -12.56 1.05 -9.71
CA ARG A 104 -12.03 1.69 -8.49
C ARG A 104 -10.51 1.87 -8.48
N SER A 105 -9.76 1.13 -9.31
CA SER A 105 -8.28 1.18 -9.38
C SER A 105 -7.73 1.91 -10.62
N GLU A 106 -8.60 2.31 -11.56
CA GLU A 106 -8.24 2.93 -12.84
C GLU A 106 -8.96 4.28 -13.05
N ASN A 107 -9.97 4.62 -12.23
CA ASN A 107 -10.51 5.98 -12.12
C ASN A 107 -9.72 6.81 -11.10
N VAL A 108 -9.25 8.00 -11.49
CA VAL A 108 -8.40 8.87 -10.66
C VAL A 108 -9.08 9.29 -9.35
N ASP A 109 -10.32 9.78 -9.42
CA ASP A 109 -11.06 10.28 -8.25
C ASP A 109 -11.28 9.15 -7.22
N LEU A 110 -11.66 7.96 -7.68
CA LEU A 110 -11.85 6.80 -6.81
C LEU A 110 -10.54 6.31 -6.21
N VAL A 111 -9.44 6.27 -6.98
CA VAL A 111 -8.11 5.90 -6.46
C VAL A 111 -7.68 6.87 -5.35
N VAL A 112 -7.87 8.18 -5.57
CA VAL A 112 -7.53 9.23 -4.59
C VAL A 112 -8.43 9.13 -3.35
N GLU A 113 -9.76 9.06 -3.52
CA GLU A 113 -10.72 8.91 -2.42
C GLU A 113 -10.36 7.70 -1.54
N ILE A 114 -10.12 6.54 -2.18
CA ILE A 114 -9.81 5.28 -1.50
C ILE A 114 -8.45 5.36 -0.77
N SER A 115 -7.41 5.90 -1.40
CA SER A 115 -6.08 6.05 -0.75
C SER A 115 -6.10 7.00 0.44
N LEU A 116 -6.95 8.03 0.44
CA LEU A 116 -7.02 9.03 1.50
C LEU A 116 -7.94 8.63 2.67
N GLN A 117 -8.82 7.64 2.55
CA GLN A 117 -9.68 7.24 3.68
C GLN A 117 -8.89 6.92 4.98
N PRO A 118 -7.79 6.14 4.95
CA PRO A 118 -7.05 5.81 6.16
C PRO A 118 -6.19 6.98 6.64
N TRP A 119 -5.75 7.84 5.71
CA TRP A 119 -5.05 9.09 6.00
C TRP A 119 -5.92 10.04 6.85
N ASN A 120 -7.16 10.23 6.40
CA ASN A 120 -8.13 11.15 7.02
C ASN A 120 -8.61 10.68 8.41
N VAL A 121 -8.49 9.39 8.74
CA VAL A 121 -8.95 8.81 10.03
C VAL A 121 -7.80 8.56 11.00
N PHE A 122 -6.64 8.09 10.53
CA PHE A 122 -5.56 7.59 11.40
C PHE A 122 -4.24 8.35 11.30
N LYS A 123 -4.06 9.24 10.31
CA LYS A 123 -2.82 9.98 10.03
C LYS A 123 -1.53 9.12 10.09
N PRO A 124 -1.46 7.95 9.42
CA PRO A 124 -0.23 7.14 9.34
C PRO A 124 0.89 7.87 8.59
N ASP A 125 2.14 7.56 8.91
CA ASP A 125 3.35 8.14 8.29
C ASP A 125 3.54 7.75 6.80
N GLY A 126 2.66 6.89 6.28
CA GLY A 126 2.66 6.41 4.91
C GLY A 126 1.25 6.32 4.32
N VAL A 127 1.05 6.94 3.16
CA VAL A 127 -0.16 6.88 2.34
C VAL A 127 0.14 6.13 1.06
N ILE A 128 -0.29 4.86 0.98
CA ILE A 128 -0.07 4.02 -0.21
C ILE A 128 -1.14 4.22 -1.27
N LEU A 129 -0.71 4.22 -2.54
CA LEU A 129 -1.56 4.21 -3.73
C LEU A 129 -2.54 3.02 -3.71
N PHE A 130 -3.79 3.26 -4.10
CA PHE A 130 -4.76 2.20 -4.37
C PHE A 130 -4.68 1.74 -5.83
N SER A 131 -4.12 0.56 -6.08
CA SER A 131 -4.14 -0.10 -7.40
C SER A 131 -4.04 -1.61 -7.22
N ASP A 132 -3.76 -2.36 -8.29
CA ASP A 132 -3.33 -3.76 -8.24
C ASP A 132 -1.89 -3.91 -8.78
N ILE A 133 -1.20 -4.99 -8.44
CA ILE A 133 0.14 -5.30 -8.99
C ILE A 133 0.08 -5.70 -10.47
N LEU A 134 -1.08 -6.21 -10.95
CA LEU A 134 -1.28 -6.68 -12.31
C LEU A 134 -1.69 -5.57 -13.29
N THR A 135 -2.00 -4.36 -12.83
CA THR A 135 -2.38 -3.21 -13.67
C THR A 135 -1.52 -3.04 -14.94
N PRO A 136 -0.17 -3.20 -14.88
CA PRO A 136 0.68 -3.08 -16.07
C PRO A 136 0.46 -4.14 -17.18
N LEU A 137 -0.09 -5.32 -16.84
CA LEU A 137 -0.18 -6.45 -17.77
C LEU A 137 -0.94 -6.11 -19.06
N THR A 138 -2.01 -5.31 -18.96
CA THR A 138 -2.78 -4.89 -20.15
C THR A 138 -1.90 -4.10 -21.13
N GLY A 139 -1.07 -3.18 -20.63
CA GLY A 139 -0.10 -2.42 -21.45
C GLY A 139 1.05 -3.29 -21.99
N MET A 140 1.38 -4.37 -21.28
CA MET A 140 2.36 -5.38 -21.72
C MET A 140 1.79 -6.42 -22.70
N ASN A 141 0.60 -6.21 -23.27
CA ASN A 141 -0.09 -7.12 -24.19
C ASN A 141 -0.49 -8.47 -23.54
N ILE A 142 -0.69 -8.49 -22.22
CA ILE A 142 -1.16 -9.65 -21.45
C ILE A 142 -2.57 -9.32 -20.92
N PRO A 143 -3.65 -9.72 -21.61
CA PRO A 143 -5.00 -9.34 -21.23
C PRO A 143 -5.50 -10.16 -20.03
N PHE A 144 -6.08 -9.46 -19.05
CA PHE A 144 -6.61 -10.05 -17.82
C PHE A 144 -7.82 -9.29 -17.27
N ASP A 145 -8.55 -9.90 -16.34
CA ASP A 145 -9.60 -9.27 -15.54
C ASP A 145 -9.69 -9.86 -14.12
N ILE A 146 -10.35 -9.16 -13.18
CA ILE A 146 -10.50 -9.52 -11.77
C ILE A 146 -11.94 -9.99 -11.52
N VAL A 147 -12.17 -11.30 -11.69
CA VAL A 147 -13.50 -11.91 -11.62
C VAL A 147 -13.94 -12.09 -10.16
N LYS A 148 -15.12 -11.54 -9.82
CA LYS A 148 -15.70 -11.62 -8.46
C LYS A 148 -15.77 -13.06 -7.95
N GLY A 149 -15.18 -13.32 -6.79
CA GLY A 149 -15.12 -14.64 -6.16
C GLY A 149 -14.03 -15.59 -6.71
N LYS A 150 -13.41 -15.29 -7.86
CA LYS A 150 -12.31 -16.08 -8.44
C LYS A 150 -10.95 -15.38 -8.33
N GLY A 151 -10.92 -14.06 -8.28
CA GLY A 151 -9.69 -13.26 -8.31
C GLY A 151 -9.21 -12.98 -9.74
N PRO A 152 -7.93 -12.65 -9.95
CA PRO A 152 -7.40 -12.35 -11.27
C PRO A 152 -7.41 -13.57 -12.18
N VAL A 153 -7.77 -13.35 -13.45
CA VAL A 153 -7.80 -14.35 -14.52
C VAL A 153 -7.04 -13.80 -15.71
N ILE A 154 -5.97 -14.47 -16.11
CA ILE A 154 -5.23 -14.15 -17.34
C ILE A 154 -5.85 -14.97 -18.47
N PHE A 155 -6.28 -14.31 -19.55
CA PHE A 155 -7.04 -15.01 -20.60
C PHE A 155 -6.17 -15.93 -21.46
N ASN A 156 -4.91 -15.53 -21.73
CA ASN A 156 -3.93 -16.27 -22.51
C ASN A 156 -2.65 -16.51 -21.66
N PRO A 157 -2.57 -17.60 -20.87
CA PRO A 157 -1.41 -17.86 -20.02
C PRO A 157 -0.15 -18.25 -20.82
N VAL A 158 0.97 -17.61 -20.50
CA VAL A 158 2.28 -17.80 -21.17
C VAL A 158 2.85 -19.19 -20.86
N GLN A 159 3.24 -19.94 -21.90
CA GLN A 159 3.74 -21.32 -21.77
C GLN A 159 4.98 -21.61 -22.62
N THR A 160 5.24 -20.83 -23.65
CA THR A 160 6.29 -21.03 -24.66
C THR A 160 7.08 -19.75 -24.92
N ILE A 161 8.23 -19.86 -25.58
CA ILE A 161 9.01 -18.67 -25.98
C ILE A 161 8.23 -17.75 -26.94
N ALA A 162 7.40 -18.32 -27.83
CA ALA A 162 6.57 -17.56 -28.75
C ALA A 162 5.51 -16.71 -28.03
N ASP A 163 4.98 -17.19 -26.89
CA ASP A 163 4.08 -16.40 -26.04
C ASP A 163 4.85 -15.26 -25.35
N VAL A 164 6.08 -15.54 -24.87
CA VAL A 164 6.97 -14.52 -24.29
C VAL A 164 7.32 -13.44 -25.31
N ASP A 165 7.52 -13.79 -26.58
CA ASP A 165 7.81 -12.84 -27.65
C ASP A 165 6.65 -11.86 -27.89
N GLN A 166 5.40 -12.28 -27.70
CA GLN A 166 4.22 -11.39 -27.77
C GLN A 166 4.10 -10.40 -26.60
N VAL A 167 4.79 -10.65 -25.47
CA VAL A 167 4.79 -9.72 -24.32
C VAL A 167 5.53 -8.45 -24.70
N ARG A 168 4.84 -7.32 -24.63
CA ARG A 168 5.40 -5.99 -24.93
C ARG A 168 6.08 -5.41 -23.69
N GLU A 169 7.10 -4.60 -23.93
CA GLU A 169 7.70 -3.80 -22.87
C GLU A 169 6.73 -2.69 -22.44
N PHE A 170 6.64 -2.42 -21.14
CA PHE A 170 5.67 -1.47 -20.60
C PHE A 170 6.08 -0.01 -20.84
N THR A 171 5.12 0.81 -21.29
CA THR A 171 5.22 2.27 -21.40
C THR A 171 4.16 2.90 -20.50
N PRO A 172 4.50 3.27 -19.25
CA PRO A 172 3.52 3.71 -18.26
C PRO A 172 2.67 4.91 -18.71
N GLU A 173 3.28 5.87 -19.39
CA GLU A 173 2.68 7.17 -19.76
C GLU A 173 1.45 7.00 -20.67
N GLY A 174 1.49 6.03 -21.58
CA GLY A 174 0.39 5.70 -22.49
C GLY A 174 -0.52 4.57 -21.99
N SER A 175 -0.12 3.83 -20.95
CA SER A 175 -0.85 2.65 -20.47
C SER A 175 -1.65 2.90 -19.19
N VAL A 176 -1.11 3.74 -18.29
CA VAL A 176 -1.64 3.98 -16.94
C VAL A 176 -1.57 5.46 -16.51
N PRO A 177 -1.94 6.45 -17.37
CA PRO A 177 -1.80 7.87 -17.05
C PRO A 177 -2.50 8.27 -15.73
N TYR A 178 -3.62 7.61 -15.40
CA TYR A 178 -4.36 7.77 -14.15
C TYR A 178 -3.53 7.47 -12.89
N VAL A 179 -2.53 6.60 -12.95
CA VAL A 179 -1.63 6.33 -11.81
C VAL A 179 -0.74 7.52 -11.51
N GLY A 180 -0.15 8.14 -12.53
CA GLY A 180 0.66 9.34 -12.36
C GLY A 180 -0.16 10.55 -11.94
N GLU A 181 -1.39 10.66 -12.42
CA GLU A 181 -2.33 11.71 -12.00
C GLU A 181 -2.77 11.54 -10.54
N ALA A 182 -3.18 10.34 -10.13
CA ALA A 182 -3.53 10.04 -8.74
C ALA A 182 -2.35 10.26 -7.78
N LEU A 183 -1.12 9.84 -8.14
CA LEU A 183 0.07 10.11 -7.34
C LEU A 183 0.35 11.62 -7.19
N LYS A 184 0.17 12.42 -8.25
CA LYS A 184 0.30 13.88 -8.20
C LYS A 184 -0.74 14.55 -7.30
N ILE A 185 -1.95 13.99 -7.21
CA ILE A 185 -3.00 14.49 -6.32
C ILE A 185 -2.70 14.08 -4.88
N LEU A 186 -2.48 12.79 -4.61
CA LEU A 186 -2.09 12.28 -3.28
C LEU A 186 -0.88 13.03 -2.70
N ARG A 187 0.10 13.38 -3.55
CA ARG A 187 1.30 14.12 -3.14
C ARG A 187 1.02 15.56 -2.70
N LYS A 188 -0.11 16.16 -3.11
CA LYS A 188 -0.61 17.46 -2.63
C LYS A 188 -1.49 17.30 -1.40
N GLU A 189 -2.46 16.39 -1.43
CA GLU A 189 -3.44 16.17 -0.34
C GLU A 189 -2.80 15.68 0.98
N VAL A 190 -1.58 15.16 0.92
CA VAL A 190 -0.78 14.72 2.08
C VAL A 190 0.23 15.78 2.55
N ASP A 191 0.50 16.82 1.74
CA ASP A 191 1.42 17.95 1.97
C ASP A 191 2.66 17.70 2.86
N ASN A 192 3.38 16.60 2.62
CA ASN A 192 4.55 16.15 3.41
C ASN A 192 4.29 15.79 4.89
N GLU A 193 3.06 15.84 5.40
CA GLU A 193 2.75 15.31 6.74
C GLU A 193 3.03 13.79 6.81
N ALA A 194 2.89 13.07 5.69
CA ALA A 194 3.27 11.67 5.51
C ALA A 194 4.00 11.44 4.17
N ALA A 195 4.61 10.27 4.01
CA ALA A 195 5.18 9.84 2.74
C ALA A 195 4.11 9.25 1.83
N VAL A 196 4.12 9.59 0.53
CA VAL A 196 3.31 8.90 -0.48
C VAL A 196 4.07 7.68 -1.00
N LEU A 197 3.46 6.50 -0.89
CA LEU A 197 4.02 5.23 -1.34
C LEU A 197 3.38 4.78 -2.66
N GLY A 198 4.21 4.63 -3.69
CA GLY A 198 3.89 3.81 -4.85
C GLY A 198 4.16 2.33 -4.57
N PHE A 199 3.81 1.45 -5.51
CA PHE A 199 4.22 0.05 -5.46
C PHE A 199 4.20 -0.64 -6.82
N VAL A 200 4.93 -1.75 -6.95
CA VAL A 200 4.91 -2.64 -8.11
C VAL A 200 4.93 -4.11 -7.71
N GLY A 201 4.44 -4.99 -8.59
CA GLY A 201 4.71 -6.42 -8.49
C GLY A 201 6.13 -6.75 -8.93
N ALA A 202 6.79 -7.68 -8.24
CA ALA A 202 8.12 -8.16 -8.64
C ALA A 202 8.04 -9.14 -9.83
N PRO A 203 9.09 -9.26 -10.66
CA PRO A 203 9.07 -10.08 -11.88
C PRO A 203 8.62 -11.53 -11.68
N PHE A 204 9.08 -12.23 -10.63
CA PHE A 204 8.68 -13.62 -10.37
C PHE A 204 7.22 -13.74 -9.92
N THR A 205 6.77 -12.84 -9.07
CA THR A 205 5.37 -12.76 -8.64
C THR A 205 4.43 -12.43 -9.82
N LEU A 206 4.83 -11.55 -10.76
CA LEU A 206 4.06 -11.29 -11.99
C LEU A 206 4.07 -12.49 -12.94
N ALA A 207 5.23 -13.09 -13.19
CA ALA A 207 5.36 -14.30 -14.02
C ALA A 207 4.52 -15.46 -13.48
N SER A 208 4.44 -15.62 -12.14
CA SER A 208 3.58 -16.60 -11.49
C SER A 208 2.12 -16.45 -11.93
N TYR A 209 1.53 -15.26 -11.83
CA TYR A 209 0.15 -15.03 -12.29
C TYR A 209 -0.03 -15.34 -13.79
N VAL A 210 0.93 -14.90 -14.62
CA VAL A 210 0.86 -14.97 -16.08
C VAL A 210 1.06 -16.39 -16.64
N ILE A 211 1.83 -17.24 -15.95
CA ILE A 211 2.01 -18.65 -16.30
C ILE A 211 0.91 -19.53 -15.66
N GLU A 212 0.51 -19.24 -14.42
CA GLU A 212 -0.55 -20.02 -13.75
C GLU A 212 -1.94 -19.75 -14.34
N GLY A 213 -2.16 -18.55 -14.89
CA GLY A 213 -3.45 -18.09 -15.43
C GLY A 213 -4.32 -17.32 -14.43
N GLY A 214 -3.76 -16.96 -13.28
CA GLY A 214 -4.46 -16.39 -12.13
C GLY A 214 -3.75 -16.77 -10.82
N SER A 215 -4.45 -16.65 -9.68
CA SER A 215 -3.93 -17.12 -8.39
C SER A 215 -3.75 -18.64 -8.38
N SER A 216 -2.61 -19.12 -7.86
CA SER A 216 -2.34 -20.55 -7.64
C SER A 216 -2.11 -20.83 -6.15
N LYS A 217 -2.22 -22.11 -5.75
CA LYS A 217 -1.86 -22.58 -4.40
C LYS A 217 -0.50 -23.29 -4.35
N ASN A 218 -0.11 -23.90 -5.47
CA ASN A 218 1.03 -24.82 -5.53
C ASN A 218 2.07 -24.40 -6.58
N PHE A 219 1.73 -23.42 -7.45
CA PHE A 219 2.60 -22.82 -8.46
C PHE A 219 3.27 -23.84 -9.40
N THR A 220 2.52 -24.90 -9.74
CA THR A 220 3.07 -26.08 -10.44
C THR A 220 3.37 -25.83 -11.90
N LYS A 221 2.72 -24.87 -12.57
CA LYS A 221 3.01 -24.52 -13.96
C LYS A 221 4.29 -23.68 -14.05
N ILE A 222 4.45 -22.67 -13.19
CA ILE A 222 5.70 -21.87 -13.16
C ILE A 222 6.88 -22.69 -12.65
N LYS A 223 6.74 -23.49 -11.59
CA LYS A 223 7.81 -24.40 -11.13
C LYS A 223 8.17 -25.43 -12.21
N LYS A 224 7.19 -25.99 -12.92
CA LYS A 224 7.47 -26.84 -14.10
C LYS A 224 8.21 -26.09 -15.21
N LEU A 225 7.83 -24.85 -15.52
CA LEU A 225 8.50 -24.05 -16.55
C LEU A 225 9.94 -23.71 -16.15
N ALA A 226 10.19 -23.36 -14.89
CA ALA A 226 11.53 -23.14 -14.35
C ALA A 226 12.43 -24.36 -14.55
N PHE A 227 11.99 -25.54 -14.12
CA PHE A 227 12.81 -26.75 -14.16
C PHE A 227 12.93 -27.42 -15.54
N SER A 228 11.94 -27.25 -16.43
CA SER A 228 11.96 -27.88 -17.76
C SER A 228 12.38 -26.95 -18.91
N GLN A 229 12.17 -25.64 -18.77
CA GLN A 229 12.42 -24.64 -19.81
C GLN A 229 12.92 -23.30 -19.21
N PRO A 230 14.00 -23.29 -18.40
CA PRO A 230 14.43 -22.11 -17.66
C PRO A 230 14.65 -20.88 -18.55
N LYS A 231 15.18 -21.06 -19.77
CA LYS A 231 15.38 -19.99 -20.76
C LYS A 231 14.09 -19.23 -21.11
N VAL A 232 12.93 -19.91 -21.14
CA VAL A 232 11.62 -19.28 -21.38
C VAL A 232 11.20 -18.42 -20.18
N LEU A 233 11.40 -18.93 -18.97
CA LEU A 233 11.11 -18.19 -17.75
C LEU A 233 12.01 -16.96 -17.61
N HIS A 234 13.33 -17.08 -17.76
CA HIS A 234 14.25 -15.92 -17.67
C HIS A 234 13.95 -14.86 -18.73
N ALA A 235 13.55 -15.23 -19.95
CA ALA A 235 13.14 -14.28 -20.99
C ALA A 235 11.89 -13.47 -20.58
N LEU A 236 10.91 -14.12 -19.92
CA LEU A 236 9.74 -13.45 -19.36
C LEU A 236 10.09 -12.55 -18.16
N LEU A 237 10.94 -13.04 -17.25
CA LEU A 237 11.40 -12.30 -16.08
C LEU A 237 12.17 -11.04 -16.48
N GLU A 238 12.99 -11.08 -17.53
CA GLU A 238 13.76 -9.92 -18.02
C GLU A 238 12.85 -8.84 -18.63
N LYS A 239 11.77 -9.24 -19.33
CA LYS A 239 10.73 -8.32 -19.80
C LYS A 239 9.99 -7.65 -18.64
N PHE A 240 9.63 -8.40 -17.59
CA PHE A 240 9.03 -7.81 -16.39
C PHE A 240 10.00 -6.93 -15.60
N ALA A 241 11.25 -7.35 -15.39
CA ALA A 241 12.28 -6.59 -14.70
C ALA A 241 12.48 -5.19 -15.31
N THR A 242 12.60 -5.15 -16.64
CA THR A 242 12.81 -3.90 -17.39
C THR A 242 11.55 -3.02 -17.39
N SER A 243 10.37 -3.64 -17.56
CA SER A 243 9.07 -2.96 -17.49
C SER A 243 8.75 -2.39 -16.10
N MET A 244 9.09 -3.11 -15.03
CA MET A 244 8.83 -2.67 -13.66
C MET A 244 9.84 -1.61 -13.21
N ALA A 245 11.09 -1.64 -13.68
CA ALA A 245 12.03 -0.54 -13.48
C ALA A 245 11.50 0.78 -14.10
N LYS A 246 10.98 0.74 -15.33
CA LYS A 246 10.26 1.87 -15.94
C LYS A 246 9.06 2.32 -15.11
N TYR A 247 8.24 1.39 -14.60
CA TYR A 247 7.05 1.74 -13.82
C TYR A 247 7.38 2.33 -12.44
N ILE A 248 8.42 1.85 -11.75
CA ILE A 248 8.92 2.45 -10.50
C ILE A 248 9.37 3.90 -10.78
N LYS A 249 10.18 4.12 -11.83
CA LYS A 249 10.59 5.46 -12.23
C LYS A 249 9.38 6.36 -12.50
N TYR A 250 8.42 5.90 -13.31
CA TYR A 250 7.21 6.67 -13.60
C TYR A 250 6.43 7.05 -12.33
N GLN A 251 6.27 6.14 -11.36
CA GLN A 251 5.60 6.47 -10.11
C GLN A 251 6.38 7.52 -9.30
N ALA A 252 7.71 7.41 -9.25
CA ALA A 252 8.57 8.39 -8.56
C ALA A 252 8.53 9.78 -9.24
N ASP A 253 8.70 9.83 -10.57
CA ASP A 253 8.61 11.04 -11.40
C ASP A 253 7.21 11.71 -11.31
N ASN A 254 6.18 10.99 -10.84
CA ASN A 254 4.82 11.50 -10.60
C ASN A 254 4.46 11.67 -9.10
N GLY A 255 5.42 11.53 -8.18
CA GLY A 255 5.25 11.95 -6.78
C GLY A 255 5.30 10.85 -5.71
N ALA A 256 5.46 9.57 -6.07
CA ALA A 256 5.78 8.54 -5.08
C ALA A 256 7.18 8.79 -4.47
N GLN A 257 7.28 8.84 -3.15
CA GLN A 257 8.54 9.09 -2.45
C GLN A 257 9.26 7.80 -2.03
N VAL A 258 8.49 6.72 -1.88
CA VAL A 258 8.93 5.33 -1.70
C VAL A 258 8.13 4.49 -2.69
N VAL A 259 8.73 3.43 -3.25
CA VAL A 259 7.99 2.45 -4.05
C VAL A 259 8.27 1.05 -3.51
N GLN A 260 7.22 0.40 -2.99
CA GLN A 260 7.32 -0.95 -2.42
C GLN A 260 7.30 -2.02 -3.52
N ILE A 261 8.12 -3.05 -3.35
CA ILE A 261 8.19 -4.18 -4.28
C ILE A 261 7.55 -5.41 -3.64
N PHE A 262 6.40 -5.81 -4.20
CA PHE A 262 5.62 -6.97 -3.79
C PHE A 262 6.11 -8.23 -4.51
N ASP A 263 6.87 -9.07 -3.80
CA ASP A 263 7.32 -10.38 -4.29
C ASP A 263 6.70 -11.54 -3.50
N SER A 264 5.38 -11.49 -3.33
CA SER A 264 4.61 -12.38 -2.46
C SER A 264 4.71 -13.87 -2.81
N TRP A 265 5.10 -14.23 -4.03
CA TRP A 265 5.24 -15.62 -4.46
C TRP A 265 6.68 -16.12 -4.52
N ALA A 266 7.71 -15.29 -4.36
CA ALA A 266 9.10 -15.78 -4.41
C ALA A 266 9.48 -16.68 -3.20
N THR A 267 8.68 -16.65 -2.11
CA THR A 267 8.81 -17.58 -0.98
C THR A 267 8.36 -19.02 -1.30
N GLU A 268 7.84 -19.27 -2.50
CA GLU A 268 7.48 -20.61 -3.00
C GLU A 268 8.67 -21.39 -3.58
N LEU A 269 9.82 -20.72 -3.71
CA LEU A 269 11.09 -21.26 -4.17
C LEU A 269 11.95 -21.68 -2.97
N SER A 270 12.81 -22.70 -3.13
CA SER A 270 13.91 -22.90 -2.16
C SER A 270 14.90 -21.72 -2.25
N PRO A 271 15.81 -21.52 -1.27
CA PRO A 271 16.83 -20.47 -1.36
C PRO A 271 17.72 -20.61 -2.61
N GLU A 272 17.99 -21.84 -3.06
CA GLU A 272 18.77 -22.13 -4.26
C GLU A 272 17.97 -21.86 -5.55
N ASP A 273 16.69 -22.27 -5.60
CA ASP A 273 15.79 -21.95 -6.72
C ASP A 273 15.56 -20.43 -6.84
N PHE A 274 15.45 -19.74 -5.71
CA PHE A 274 15.29 -18.30 -5.62
C PHE A 274 16.50 -17.59 -6.21
N GLU A 275 17.71 -17.92 -5.74
CA GLU A 275 18.94 -17.30 -6.21
C GLU A 275 19.19 -17.61 -7.69
N SER A 276 19.08 -18.87 -8.11
CA SER A 276 19.26 -19.28 -9.51
C SER A 276 18.21 -18.69 -10.46
N THR A 277 16.97 -18.45 -10.01
CA THR A 277 15.95 -17.69 -10.77
C THR A 277 16.43 -16.25 -11.07
N TRP A 278 17.21 -15.65 -10.17
CA TRP A 278 17.84 -14.34 -10.33
C TRP A 278 19.29 -14.40 -10.86
N GLN A 279 19.75 -15.55 -11.38
CA GLN A 279 21.00 -15.70 -12.12
C GLN A 279 20.75 -15.86 -13.63
N LYS A 280 21.77 -15.60 -14.46
CA LYS A 280 21.65 -15.68 -15.93
C LYS A 280 22.12 -17.03 -16.42
N VAL A 281 21.43 -17.60 -17.41
CA VAL A 281 21.91 -18.78 -18.14
C VAL A 281 23.13 -18.38 -18.99
N GLY A 282 24.32 -18.47 -18.39
CA GLY A 282 25.61 -18.19 -19.05
C GLY A 282 26.38 -16.96 -18.55
N GLY A 283 26.14 -16.47 -17.33
CA GLY A 283 27.00 -15.43 -16.72
C GLY A 283 26.46 -14.86 -15.41
N ASP A 284 27.33 -14.21 -14.63
CA ASP A 284 26.96 -13.63 -13.35
C ASP A 284 25.97 -12.46 -13.50
N TRP A 285 24.98 -12.43 -12.61
CA TRP A 285 24.16 -11.25 -12.33
C TRP A 285 24.62 -10.60 -11.02
N GLU A 286 25.88 -10.16 -10.96
CA GLU A 286 26.12 -8.93 -10.21
C GLU A 286 25.20 -7.84 -10.79
N LEU A 287 24.59 -7.05 -9.90
CA LEU A 287 23.52 -6.10 -10.22
C LEU A 287 22.16 -6.75 -10.57
N THR A 288 21.44 -7.18 -9.52
CA THR A 288 19.99 -7.47 -9.53
C THR A 288 19.17 -6.45 -10.32
N TRP A 289 17.93 -6.78 -10.72
CA TRP A 289 17.07 -5.85 -11.47
C TRP A 289 16.77 -4.51 -10.74
N LEU A 290 17.02 -4.42 -9.44
CA LEU A 290 16.99 -3.15 -8.68
C LEU A 290 18.04 -2.15 -9.18
N SER A 291 19.14 -2.62 -9.79
CA SER A 291 20.15 -1.78 -10.44
C SER A 291 19.57 -0.95 -11.59
N LYS A 292 18.63 -1.52 -12.36
CA LYS A 292 17.87 -0.84 -13.42
C LYS A 292 16.96 0.29 -12.88
N VAL A 293 16.82 0.40 -11.57
CA VAL A 293 16.03 1.42 -10.85
C VAL A 293 16.95 2.54 -10.28
N THR A 294 18.27 2.46 -10.46
CA THR A 294 19.18 3.50 -9.95
C THR A 294 19.01 4.83 -10.70
N TRP A 295 18.81 5.90 -9.93
CA TRP A 295 18.60 7.28 -10.39
C TRP A 295 19.62 8.19 -9.67
N THR A 296 20.07 9.26 -10.32
CA THR A 296 21.16 10.12 -9.84
C THR A 296 20.71 11.38 -9.08
N GLN A 297 19.43 11.49 -8.71
CA GLN A 297 18.89 12.61 -7.91
C GLN A 297 17.83 12.11 -6.93
N GLY A 298 17.98 12.49 -5.65
CA GLY A 298 17.05 12.13 -4.58
C GLY A 298 17.22 10.69 -4.06
N SER A 299 17.42 10.53 -2.75
CA SER A 299 17.65 9.22 -2.12
C SER A 299 16.38 8.37 -2.11
N PHE A 300 16.19 7.58 -3.16
CA PHE A 300 15.13 6.59 -3.32
C PHE A 300 15.52 5.25 -2.67
N LEU A 301 14.57 4.62 -1.97
CA LEU A 301 14.74 3.30 -1.35
C LEU A 301 13.57 2.38 -1.73
N ALA A 302 13.88 1.31 -2.47
CA ALA A 302 12.94 0.24 -2.77
C ALA A 302 13.03 -0.87 -1.71
N GLN A 303 11.99 -1.01 -0.89
CA GLN A 303 11.91 -2.11 0.08
C GLN A 303 11.18 -3.31 -0.54
N ARG A 304 11.87 -4.45 -0.62
CA ARG A 304 11.29 -5.75 -1.02
C ARG A 304 10.60 -6.37 0.19
N SER A 305 9.30 -6.61 0.11
CA SER A 305 8.52 -7.20 1.21
C SER A 305 8.11 -8.65 0.91
N SER A 306 8.78 -9.61 1.55
CA SER A 306 8.33 -11.00 1.63
C SER A 306 7.45 -11.19 2.88
N LEU A 307 6.13 -11.02 2.73
CA LEU A 307 5.19 -11.47 3.75
C LEU A 307 4.96 -12.99 3.60
N PRO A 308 5.00 -13.79 4.68
CA PRO A 308 4.60 -15.19 4.60
C PRO A 308 3.10 -15.32 4.32
N SER A 309 2.75 -16.31 3.48
CA SER A 309 1.36 -16.69 3.22
C SER A 309 0.73 -17.27 4.49
N GLY A 310 -0.07 -16.46 5.20
CA GLY A 310 -0.67 -16.87 6.48
C GLY A 310 -1.75 -15.93 7.03
N TYR A 311 -1.66 -14.62 6.80
CA TYR A 311 -2.63 -13.65 7.32
C TYR A 311 -3.73 -13.31 6.30
N MET A 312 -4.70 -14.22 6.16
CA MET A 312 -6.07 -13.80 5.89
C MET A 312 -6.69 -13.30 7.19
N ILE A 313 -6.76 -11.98 7.36
CA ILE A 313 -7.75 -11.38 8.25
C ILE A 313 -9.12 -11.62 7.59
N PRO A 314 -10.14 -12.08 8.35
CA PRO A 314 -11.44 -12.51 7.79
C PRO A 314 -12.21 -11.39 7.06
#